data_AF-A0A2M8CES0-F1
#
_entry.id   AF-A0A2M8CES0-F1
#
_cell.length_a   1.000
_cell.length_b   1.000
_cell.length_c   1.000
_cell.angle_alpha   90.00
_cell.angle_beta   90.00
_cell.angle_gamma   90.00
#
_symmetry.space_group_name_H-M   'P 1'
#
loop_
_entity.id
_entity.type
_entity.pdbx_description
1 polymer ?
#
loop_
_entity_poly.entity_id
_entity_poly.type
_entity_poly.pdbx_seq_one_letter_code
_entity_poly.pdbx_strand_id
1 'polypeptide(L)'
;MKVVKITISFLLVLTGIAVWGQTGINSPYSRFGLGELRSNNINSTVMGMGGISIGFANSTMLNPSNPASYVVQDSSAFMFEVGIYGNSTTYKTTTMSEHGSDLSLNYLMFGFPVTRWYRMALGVLPFSKVGYNIQTTVEVPDFSDVLHNFTGDGGLNQIFWGHGFKLQENLRIGFNATYLFGQTSRSSMIYFPDSAYIFGTKSESRLKVSDFIFDYGLQYDLISDQTRKATIGVTYANTFNINAKRDFLSKTLLGGYDDVVEYVIDTIVYQSDEKGTLVLPQRIGIGATYQKIDYWLVGVDFEWQNWKKYKAFGVSDDLTNAWRVAVGGELQPKHSSISSLYKRMTYRVGARYNHSYLNLYGNQISEFGISFGLGFPIKKSKTGIDLSVEIGRRGTTNNQLIQENFINFSLGISIQEIWFYKKQYH
;
A
#
# COMPACT_ATOMS: atom_id res chain seq x y z
N MET A 1 18.38 23.06 32.92
CA MET A 1 18.87 23.61 31.62
C MET A 1 19.20 22.58 30.52
N LYS A 2 19.25 21.26 30.76
CA LYS A 2 19.50 20.26 29.69
C LYS A 2 18.24 19.77 28.95
N VAL A 3 17.07 19.77 29.60
CA VAL A 3 15.79 19.29 29.01
C VAL A 3 15.23 20.27 27.96
N VAL A 4 15.43 21.57 28.16
CA VAL A 4 14.95 22.62 27.24
C VAL A 4 15.73 22.60 25.91
N LYS A 5 17.02 22.24 25.91
CA LYS A 5 17.83 22.16 24.68
C LYS A 5 17.44 20.99 23.76
N ILE A 6 17.06 19.84 24.32
CA ILE A 6 16.60 18.68 23.53
C ILE A 6 15.24 18.96 22.88
N THR A 7 14.35 19.64 23.62
CA THR A 7 13.01 20.01 23.12
C THR A 7 13.10 21.04 21.98
N ILE A 8 14.03 22.00 22.08
CA ILE A 8 14.27 22.99 21.02
C ILE A 8 14.95 22.38 19.79
N SER A 9 15.86 21.40 19.94
CA SER A 9 16.41 20.67 18.79
C SER A 9 15.39 19.78 18.09
N PHE A 10 14.43 19.19 18.81
CA PHE A 10 13.34 18.42 18.20
C PHE A 10 12.36 19.33 17.45
N LEU A 11 12.11 20.54 17.98
CA LEU A 11 11.25 21.53 17.34
C LEU A 11 11.89 22.16 16.08
N LEU A 12 13.22 22.32 16.06
CA LEU A 12 13.95 22.87 14.90
C LEU A 12 14.06 21.90 13.72
N VAL A 13 14.02 20.59 13.96
CA VAL A 13 13.96 19.58 12.88
C VAL A 13 12.56 19.55 12.23
N LEU A 14 11.51 19.90 12.98
CA LEU A 14 10.13 20.00 12.46
C LEU A 14 9.89 21.25 11.60
N THR A 15 10.68 22.30 11.74
CA THR A 15 10.50 23.57 10.99
C THR A 15 11.34 23.70 9.71
N GLY A 16 12.15 22.69 9.37
CA GLY A 16 13.13 22.77 8.27
C GLY A 16 12.73 22.12 6.95
N ILE A 17 11.59 21.43 6.87
CA ILE A 17 11.15 20.79 5.63
C ILE A 17 10.10 21.69 4.99
N ALA A 18 10.55 22.63 4.17
CA ALA A 18 9.70 23.17 3.12
C ALA A 18 9.39 21.99 2.17
N VAL A 19 8.34 21.23 2.48
CA VAL A 19 7.82 20.22 1.56
C VAL A 19 7.25 21.02 0.39
N TRP A 20 8.00 21.06 -0.70
CA TRP A 20 7.46 21.45 -1.99
C TRP A 20 6.44 20.38 -2.33
N GLY A 21 5.18 20.62 -1.97
CA GLY A 21 4.06 19.75 -2.29
C GLY A 21 3.76 19.82 -3.77
N GLN A 22 4.63 19.24 -4.59
CA GLN A 22 4.22 18.83 -5.93
C GLN A 22 3.30 17.63 -5.76
N THR A 23 2.17 17.62 -6.46
CA THR A 23 1.35 16.41 -6.64
C THR A 23 2.21 15.40 -7.38
N GLY A 24 2.96 14.58 -6.63
CA GLY A 24 3.88 13.61 -7.19
C GLY A 24 3.13 12.66 -8.11
N ILE A 25 3.57 12.56 -9.37
CA ILE A 25 3.11 11.52 -10.29
C ILE A 25 3.49 10.18 -9.65
N ASN A 26 2.48 9.39 -9.29
CA ASN A 26 2.66 8.11 -8.62
C ASN A 26 2.74 6.96 -9.64
N SER A 27 1.81 6.93 -10.59
CA SER A 27 1.84 5.98 -11.72
C SER A 27 0.75 6.34 -12.73
N PRO A 28 1.07 6.48 -14.03
CA PRO A 28 0.08 6.55 -15.12
C PRO A 28 -0.93 5.40 -15.10
N TYR A 29 -0.53 4.20 -14.66
CA TYR A 29 -1.42 3.05 -14.55
C TYR A 29 -2.49 3.18 -13.45
N SER A 30 -2.31 4.12 -12.50
CA SER A 30 -3.33 4.41 -11.48
C SER A 30 -4.60 5.09 -12.03
N ARG A 31 -4.64 5.39 -13.33
CA ARG A 31 -5.83 5.91 -14.03
C ARG A 31 -7.00 4.93 -14.02
N PHE A 32 -6.73 3.62 -14.03
CA PHE A 32 -7.74 2.57 -14.22
C PHE A 32 -8.27 2.02 -12.89
N GLY A 33 -9.45 1.39 -12.91
CA GLY A 33 -10.06 0.75 -11.74
C GLY A 33 -10.17 1.69 -10.51
N LEU A 34 -9.66 1.23 -9.37
CA LEU A 34 -9.56 2.00 -8.12
C LEU A 34 -8.18 2.67 -7.91
N GLY A 35 -7.34 2.66 -8.94
CA GLY A 35 -5.96 3.10 -8.88
C GLY A 35 -4.99 2.01 -8.46
N GLU A 36 -3.76 2.39 -8.15
CA GLU A 36 -2.74 1.45 -7.69
C GLU A 36 -3.14 0.91 -6.31
N LEU A 37 -3.37 -0.41 -6.22
CA LEU A 37 -3.76 -1.05 -4.97
C LEU A 37 -2.54 -1.17 -4.06
N ARG A 38 -2.71 -0.78 -2.80
CA ARG A 38 -1.77 -1.03 -1.73
C ARG A 38 -2.20 -2.31 -1.03
N SER A 39 -1.41 -3.38 -1.18
CA SER A 39 -1.67 -4.62 -0.42
C SER A 39 -1.48 -4.39 1.08
N ASN A 40 -2.06 -5.24 1.93
CA ASN A 40 -1.81 -5.17 3.38
C ASN A 40 -0.36 -5.58 3.76
N ASN A 41 0.44 -6.05 2.80
CA ASN A 41 1.83 -6.52 2.96
C ASN A 41 2.83 -5.36 3.08
N ILE A 42 2.44 -4.25 3.71
CA ILE A 42 3.19 -2.99 3.70
C ILE A 42 4.07 -2.76 4.93
N ASN A 43 3.99 -3.63 5.95
CA ASN A 43 4.89 -3.55 7.10
C ASN A 43 6.35 -3.57 6.62
N SER A 44 7.20 -2.68 7.13
CA SER A 44 8.61 -2.59 6.68
C SER A 44 9.34 -3.92 6.78
N THR A 45 9.12 -4.70 7.85
CA THR A 45 9.68 -6.04 8.01
C THR A 45 9.26 -6.99 6.89
N VAL A 46 7.96 -7.00 6.56
CA VAL A 46 7.36 -7.84 5.52
C VAL A 46 7.86 -7.43 4.14
N MET A 47 7.93 -6.12 3.86
CA MET A 47 8.48 -5.58 2.61
C MET A 47 9.92 -6.03 2.38
N GLY A 48 10.77 -6.07 3.41
CA GLY A 48 12.16 -6.52 3.30
C GLY A 48 12.32 -8.00 2.92
N MET A 49 11.25 -8.80 3.05
CA MET A 49 11.21 -10.22 2.69
C MET A 49 10.35 -10.50 1.44
N GLY A 50 10.25 -9.55 0.51
CA GLY A 50 9.47 -9.69 -0.72
C GLY A 50 7.96 -9.61 -0.48
N GLY A 51 7.55 -9.29 0.74
CA GLY A 51 6.16 -9.22 1.17
C GLY A 51 5.54 -10.57 1.54
N ILE A 52 6.33 -11.53 2.03
CA ILE A 52 5.78 -12.76 2.64
C ILE A 52 5.14 -12.43 3.99
N SER A 53 3.84 -12.62 4.11
CA SER A 53 3.02 -12.20 5.24
C SER A 53 1.99 -13.25 5.67
N ILE A 54 1.51 -14.11 4.76
CA ILE A 54 0.36 -14.97 5.02
C ILE A 54 0.71 -16.04 6.04
N GLY A 55 1.85 -16.71 5.89
CA GLY A 55 2.39 -17.67 6.85
C GLY A 55 3.32 -17.03 7.90
N PHE A 56 3.54 -15.72 7.86
CA PHE A 56 4.51 -15.03 8.71
C PHE A 56 3.84 -14.41 9.94
N ALA A 57 4.47 -14.58 11.10
CA ALA A 57 4.06 -13.95 12.35
C ALA A 57 5.28 -13.74 13.24
N ASN A 58 5.37 -12.55 13.83
CA ASN A 58 6.46 -12.18 14.73
C ASN A 58 5.86 -11.43 15.93
N SER A 59 6.38 -11.70 17.13
CA SER A 59 5.91 -11.08 18.37
C SER A 59 6.21 -9.58 18.49
N THR A 60 7.05 -9.03 17.61
CA THR A 60 7.47 -7.63 17.64
C THR A 60 6.88 -6.77 16.53
N MET A 61 5.97 -7.31 15.71
CA MET A 61 5.30 -6.55 14.65
C MET A 61 3.84 -6.97 14.45
N LEU A 62 3.05 -6.06 13.90
CA LEU A 62 1.65 -6.25 13.51
C LEU A 62 1.61 -6.56 12.02
N ASN A 63 0.95 -7.67 11.68
CA ASN A 63 0.75 -8.10 10.31
C ASN A 63 -0.74 -8.12 9.97
N PRO A 64 -1.29 -7.01 9.43
CA PRO A 64 -2.70 -6.93 9.05
C PRO A 64 -3.07 -7.75 7.82
N SER A 65 -2.09 -8.30 7.10
CA SER A 65 -2.34 -9.18 5.96
C SER A 65 -2.96 -10.50 6.37
N ASN A 66 -2.61 -11.01 7.58
CA ASN A 66 -3.25 -12.18 8.16
C ASN A 66 -3.57 -11.93 9.65
N PRO A 67 -4.82 -11.59 10.02
CA PRO A 67 -5.18 -11.25 11.40
C PRO A 67 -4.97 -12.38 12.42
N ALA A 68 -4.83 -13.64 11.99
CA ALA A 68 -4.46 -14.74 12.88
C ALA A 68 -3.05 -14.59 13.48
N SER A 69 -2.19 -13.75 12.90
CA SER A 69 -0.84 -13.50 13.40
C SER A 69 -0.81 -12.68 14.68
N TYR A 70 -1.87 -11.91 14.99
CA TYR A 70 -1.86 -10.98 16.14
C TYR A 70 -1.65 -11.68 17.49
N VAL A 71 -2.04 -12.95 17.61
CA VAL A 71 -1.94 -13.69 18.88
C VAL A 71 -0.52 -14.12 19.24
N VAL A 72 0.44 -13.95 18.32
CA VAL A 72 1.87 -14.19 18.61
C VAL A 72 2.46 -13.10 19.51
N GLN A 73 1.78 -11.97 19.64
CA GLN A 73 2.21 -10.89 20.53
C GLN A 73 2.22 -11.32 21.99
N ASP A 74 3.19 -10.77 22.72
CA ASP A 74 3.34 -10.97 24.15
C ASP A 74 2.05 -10.58 24.89
N SER A 75 1.60 -11.46 25.79
CA SER A 75 0.36 -11.28 26.52
C SER A 75 0.25 -10.06 27.44
N SER A 76 1.39 -9.40 27.67
CA SER A 76 1.51 -8.25 28.56
C SER A 76 1.87 -6.95 27.84
N ALA A 77 2.08 -6.99 26.53
CA ALA A 77 2.67 -5.90 25.80
C ALA A 77 1.67 -5.17 24.91
N PHE A 78 1.59 -3.86 25.08
CA PHE A 78 1.02 -2.94 24.11
C PHE A 78 2.04 -2.69 23.00
N MET A 79 1.56 -2.59 21.77
CA MET A 79 2.39 -2.31 20.62
C MET A 79 1.92 -1.05 19.90
N PHE A 80 2.89 -0.25 19.49
CA PHE A 80 2.71 0.90 18.62
C PHE A 80 3.64 0.77 17.43
N GLU A 81 3.10 0.92 16.24
CA GLU A 81 3.85 0.79 15.00
C GLU A 81 3.53 1.95 14.05
N VAL A 82 4.58 2.55 13.50
CA VAL A 82 4.47 3.59 12.48
C VAL A 82 5.45 3.32 11.37
N GLY A 83 5.02 3.52 10.13
CA GLY A 83 5.83 3.33 8.94
C GLY A 83 5.72 4.50 7.98
N ILE A 84 6.83 4.92 7.40
CA ILE A 84 6.90 5.88 6.30
C ILE A 84 7.32 5.13 5.04
N TYR A 85 6.70 5.46 3.91
CA TYR A 85 6.99 4.89 2.61
C TYR A 85 7.42 5.98 1.64
N GLY A 86 8.54 5.77 0.96
CA GLY A 86 8.98 6.58 -0.16
C GLY A 86 9.04 5.78 -1.44
N ASN A 87 8.72 6.40 -2.57
CA ASN A 87 8.92 5.83 -3.90
C ASN A 87 9.65 6.85 -4.78
N SER A 88 10.54 6.33 -5.62
CA SER A 88 11.20 7.07 -6.69
C SER A 88 11.08 6.22 -7.95
N THR A 89 10.44 6.77 -8.98
CA THR A 89 10.10 6.04 -10.20
C THR A 89 10.57 6.79 -11.43
N THR A 90 11.23 6.06 -12.33
CA THR A 90 11.53 6.53 -13.68
C THR A 90 10.54 5.91 -14.66
N TYR A 91 9.73 6.75 -15.28
CA TYR A 91 8.76 6.42 -16.32
C TYR A 91 9.47 6.45 -17.68
N LYS A 92 9.33 5.41 -18.49
CA LYS A 92 9.92 5.32 -19.82
C LYS A 92 8.86 4.94 -20.84
N THR A 93 8.80 5.69 -21.94
CA THR A 93 8.14 5.28 -23.18
C THR A 93 9.20 4.88 -24.21
N THR A 94 8.81 4.65 -25.45
CA THR A 94 9.76 4.46 -26.56
C THR A 94 10.56 5.71 -26.89
N THR A 95 10.07 6.90 -26.52
CA THR A 95 10.63 8.20 -26.94
C THR A 95 11.03 9.11 -25.79
N MET A 96 10.45 8.93 -24.59
CA MET A 96 10.61 9.84 -23.45
C MET A 96 10.99 9.11 -22.17
N SER A 97 11.64 9.83 -21.25
CA SER A 97 11.94 9.36 -19.91
C SER A 97 11.69 10.47 -18.91
N GLU A 98 10.87 10.20 -17.90
CA GLU A 98 10.48 11.16 -16.86
C GLU A 98 10.73 10.57 -15.46
N HIS A 99 10.83 11.45 -14.47
CA HIS A 99 11.08 11.06 -13.08
C HIS A 99 9.97 11.56 -12.15
N GLY A 100 9.52 10.70 -11.25
CA GLY A 100 8.59 11.05 -10.18
C GLY A 100 9.07 10.52 -8.84
N SER A 101 8.68 11.19 -7.76
CA SER A 101 8.90 10.70 -6.41
C SER A 101 7.70 11.02 -5.52
N ASP A 102 7.51 10.19 -4.51
CA ASP A 102 6.43 10.30 -3.53
C ASP A 102 6.93 9.93 -2.14
N LEU A 103 6.43 10.63 -1.13
CA LEU A 103 6.63 10.28 0.27
C LEU A 103 5.26 10.28 0.95
N SER A 104 4.90 9.16 1.57
CA SER A 104 3.62 8.98 2.23
C SER A 104 3.75 8.24 3.55
N LEU A 105 2.77 8.45 4.44
CA LEU A 105 2.60 7.58 5.60
C LEU A 105 2.21 6.18 5.10
N ASN A 106 2.96 5.16 5.50
CA ASN A 106 2.72 3.79 5.10
C ASN A 106 1.64 3.16 6.00
N TYR A 107 1.85 3.26 7.31
CA TYR A 107 0.93 2.69 8.30
C TYR A 107 1.06 3.35 9.66
N LEU A 108 -0.04 3.32 10.41
CA LEU A 108 -0.09 3.60 11.83
C LEU A 108 -0.93 2.51 12.50
N MET A 109 -0.34 1.74 13.41
CA MET A 109 -0.98 0.57 14.00
C MET A 109 -0.75 0.49 15.51
N PHE A 110 -1.72 -0.11 16.19
CA PHE A 110 -1.75 -0.34 17.62
C PHE A 110 -2.15 -1.79 17.89
N GLY A 111 -1.43 -2.45 18.79
CA GLY A 111 -1.68 -3.83 19.20
C GLY A 111 -1.99 -3.88 20.68
N PHE A 112 -3.08 -4.56 21.04
CA PHE A 112 -3.59 -4.61 22.40
C PHE A 112 -3.69 -6.05 22.92
N PRO A 113 -3.09 -6.33 24.08
CA PRO A 113 -3.27 -7.59 24.74
C PRO A 113 -4.61 -7.59 25.51
N VAL A 114 -5.57 -8.43 25.10
CA VAL A 114 -6.86 -8.55 25.81
C VAL A 114 -6.84 -9.71 26.80
N THR A 115 -6.63 -10.94 26.31
CA THR A 115 -6.52 -12.15 27.14
C THR A 115 -5.45 -13.08 26.58
N ARG A 116 -5.00 -14.10 27.31
CA ARG A 116 -3.96 -15.05 26.84
C ARG A 116 -4.22 -15.64 25.45
N TRP A 117 -5.49 -15.81 25.07
CA TRP A 117 -5.91 -16.39 23.79
C TRP A 117 -6.50 -15.36 22.80
N TYR A 118 -6.62 -14.08 23.17
CA TYR A 118 -7.25 -13.04 22.34
C TYR A 118 -6.42 -11.76 22.30
N ARG A 119 -6.13 -11.30 21.06
CA ARG A 119 -5.46 -10.02 20.78
C ARG A 119 -6.26 -9.19 19.80
N MET A 120 -6.11 -7.88 19.95
CA MET A 120 -6.74 -6.90 19.09
C MET A 120 -5.68 -6.04 18.42
N ALA A 121 -5.97 -5.59 17.22
CA ALA A 121 -5.18 -4.61 16.51
C ALA A 121 -6.07 -3.52 15.94
N LEU A 122 -5.59 -2.30 15.91
CA LEU A 122 -6.24 -1.16 15.28
C LEU A 122 -5.22 -0.47 14.40
N GLY A 123 -5.61 0.00 13.22
CA GLY A 123 -4.67 0.78 12.43
C GLY A 123 -5.26 1.43 11.20
N VAL A 124 -4.47 2.34 10.64
CA VAL A 124 -4.78 3.12 9.45
C VAL A 124 -3.71 2.86 8.41
N LEU A 125 -4.15 2.48 7.21
CA LEU A 125 -3.28 2.20 6.07
C LEU A 125 -3.93 2.77 4.79
N PRO A 126 -3.16 3.09 3.74
CA PRO A 126 -3.73 3.33 2.42
C PRO A 126 -4.23 2.00 1.81
N PHE A 127 -5.37 2.04 1.11
CA PHE A 127 -5.91 0.90 0.35
C PHE A 127 -5.61 1.03 -1.14
N SER A 128 -5.76 2.23 -1.70
CA SER A 128 -5.39 2.51 -3.09
C SER A 128 -4.95 3.96 -3.27
N LYS A 129 -4.22 4.20 -4.36
CA LYS A 129 -3.72 5.54 -4.70
C LYS A 129 -3.96 5.85 -6.17
N VAL A 130 -4.42 7.07 -6.43
CA VAL A 130 -4.55 7.64 -7.78
C VAL A 130 -3.63 8.86 -7.85
N GLY A 131 -2.75 8.90 -8.83
CA GLY A 131 -1.78 9.99 -8.98
C GLY A 131 -1.13 9.95 -10.35
N TYR A 132 -1.67 10.74 -11.28
CA TYR A 132 -1.12 10.89 -12.63
C TYR A 132 -1.45 12.27 -13.21
N ASN A 133 -0.55 12.75 -14.07
CA ASN A 133 -0.75 13.90 -14.93
C ASN A 133 -0.13 13.53 -16.27
N ILE A 134 -0.97 13.26 -17.27
CA ILE A 134 -0.56 12.72 -18.57
C ILE A 134 -1.07 13.66 -19.64
N GLN A 135 -0.14 14.19 -20.41
CA GLN A 135 -0.40 15.05 -21.54
C GLN A 135 -0.12 14.27 -22.83
N THR A 136 -1.04 14.27 -23.77
CA THR A 136 -0.86 13.64 -25.10
C THR A 136 -1.35 14.56 -26.19
N THR A 137 -0.54 14.71 -27.23
CA THR A 137 -0.87 15.45 -28.43
C THR A 137 -1.36 14.47 -29.49
N VAL A 138 -2.52 14.76 -30.06
CA VAL A 138 -3.11 14.04 -31.18
C VAL A 138 -3.05 14.96 -32.39
N GLU A 139 -2.20 14.61 -33.35
CA GLU A 139 -2.13 15.30 -34.63
C GLU A 139 -3.39 14.97 -35.44
N VAL A 140 -4.15 15.99 -35.83
CA VAL A 140 -5.34 15.83 -36.67
C VAL A 140 -5.02 16.38 -38.06
N PRO A 141 -4.97 15.54 -39.11
CA PRO A 141 -4.68 16.00 -40.46
C PRO A 141 -5.62 17.12 -40.90
N ASP A 142 -5.07 18.12 -41.58
CA ASP A 142 -5.79 19.32 -42.05
C ASP A 142 -6.41 20.18 -40.92
N PHE A 143 -6.00 19.96 -39.68
CA PHE A 143 -6.38 20.72 -38.49
C PHE A 143 -5.15 20.94 -37.57
N SER A 144 -5.35 21.65 -36.45
CA SER A 144 -4.31 21.88 -35.43
C SER A 144 -4.12 20.66 -34.53
N ASP A 145 -2.98 20.60 -33.86
CA ASP A 145 -2.70 19.64 -32.81
C ASP A 145 -3.76 19.71 -31.70
N VAL A 146 -4.38 18.57 -31.40
CA VAL A 146 -5.36 18.47 -30.32
C VAL A 146 -4.69 17.91 -29.10
N LEU A 147 -4.77 18.64 -28.01
CA LEU A 147 -4.04 18.28 -26.82
C LEU A 147 -4.98 17.79 -25.73
N HIS A 148 -4.71 16.58 -25.26
CA HIS A 148 -5.45 15.93 -24.18
C HIS A 148 -4.62 15.94 -22.91
N ASN A 149 -5.17 16.52 -21.85
CA ASN A 149 -4.61 16.42 -20.51
C ASN A 149 -5.50 15.54 -19.63
N PHE A 150 -4.90 14.52 -19.04
CA PHE A 150 -5.53 13.61 -18.10
C PHE A 150 -4.87 13.78 -16.73
N THR A 151 -5.63 14.23 -15.76
CA THR A 151 -5.17 14.32 -14.37
C THR A 151 -5.99 13.42 -13.47
N GLY A 152 -5.37 12.93 -12.41
CA GLY A 152 -6.08 12.23 -11.36
C GLY A 152 -5.28 12.19 -10.07
N ASP A 153 -6.01 12.35 -8.97
CA ASP A 153 -5.46 12.44 -7.62
C ASP A 153 -6.38 11.79 -6.57
N GLY A 154 -5.82 11.58 -5.39
CA GLY A 154 -6.51 11.01 -4.24
C GLY A 154 -6.26 9.51 -4.10
N GLY A 155 -7.25 8.80 -3.55
CA GLY A 155 -7.12 7.40 -3.19
C GLY A 155 -8.08 7.00 -2.08
N LEU A 156 -8.04 5.73 -1.73
CA LEU A 156 -8.81 5.17 -0.64
C LEU A 156 -7.88 4.82 0.51
N ASN A 157 -8.33 5.10 1.73
CA ASN A 157 -7.69 4.72 2.98
C ASN A 157 -8.58 3.71 3.71
N GLN A 158 -7.95 2.94 4.59
CA GLN A 158 -8.63 1.96 5.41
C GLN A 158 -8.29 2.17 6.88
N ILE A 159 -9.31 2.14 7.74
CA ILE A 159 -9.17 1.93 9.17
C ILE A 159 -9.61 0.51 9.44
N PHE A 160 -8.75 -0.32 10.02
CA PHE A 160 -9.10 -1.69 10.39
C PHE A 160 -9.18 -1.86 11.90
N TRP A 161 -10.13 -2.70 12.31
CA TRP A 161 -10.23 -3.25 13.63
C TRP A 161 -10.11 -4.77 13.55
N GLY A 162 -8.96 -5.24 14.01
CA GLY A 162 -8.51 -6.61 13.88
C GLY A 162 -8.62 -7.40 15.18
N HIS A 163 -8.98 -8.66 15.04
CA HIS A 163 -9.18 -9.60 16.14
C HIS A 163 -8.47 -10.91 15.80
N GLY A 164 -7.57 -11.36 16.69
CA GLY A 164 -6.88 -12.64 16.58
C GLY A 164 -7.18 -13.53 17.78
N PHE A 165 -7.45 -14.80 17.53
CA PHE A 165 -7.78 -15.81 18.54
C PHE A 165 -6.89 -17.06 18.42
N LYS A 166 -6.36 -17.53 19.55
CA LYS A 166 -5.67 -18.82 19.67
C LYS A 166 -6.68 -19.86 20.14
N LEU A 167 -7.17 -20.69 19.21
CA LEU A 167 -8.14 -21.75 19.52
C LEU A 167 -7.48 -22.97 20.13
N GLN A 168 -6.30 -23.32 19.62
CA GLN A 168 -5.46 -24.40 20.11
C GLN A 168 -4.01 -23.92 20.13
N GLU A 169 -3.11 -24.71 20.73
CA GLU A 169 -1.68 -24.38 20.77
C GLU A 169 -1.08 -24.14 19.37
N ASN A 170 -1.58 -24.87 18.38
CA ASN A 170 -1.09 -24.85 17.01
C ASN A 170 -2.03 -24.14 16.02
N LEU A 171 -3.24 -23.77 16.43
CA LEU A 171 -4.25 -23.19 15.54
C LEU A 171 -4.66 -21.79 15.98
N ARG A 172 -4.47 -20.85 15.06
CA ARG A 172 -4.79 -19.43 15.24
C ARG A 172 -5.72 -18.98 14.12
N ILE A 173 -6.74 -18.20 14.48
CA ILE A 173 -7.68 -17.59 13.54
C ILE A 173 -7.77 -16.10 13.80
N GLY A 174 -8.24 -15.34 12.83
CA GLY A 174 -8.54 -13.93 13.04
C GLY A 174 -9.41 -13.36 11.95
N PHE A 175 -9.90 -12.15 12.19
CA PHE A 175 -10.59 -11.36 11.19
C PHE A 175 -10.29 -9.87 11.39
N ASN A 176 -10.38 -9.10 10.31
CA ASN A 176 -10.35 -7.64 10.32
C ASN A 176 -11.69 -7.11 9.83
N ALA A 177 -12.31 -6.24 10.61
CA ALA A 177 -13.39 -5.37 10.17
C ALA A 177 -12.78 -4.05 9.71
N THR A 178 -12.90 -3.75 8.43
CA THR A 178 -12.18 -2.63 7.80
C THR A 178 -13.18 -1.62 7.26
N TYR A 179 -13.09 -0.39 7.73
CA TYR A 179 -13.82 0.74 7.16
C TYR A 179 -12.98 1.40 6.06
N LEU A 180 -13.45 1.30 4.82
CA LEU A 180 -12.84 1.88 3.64
C LEU A 180 -13.44 3.26 3.38
N PHE A 181 -12.60 4.27 3.26
CA PHE A 181 -13.02 5.65 3.05
C PHE A 181 -12.03 6.42 2.19
N GLY A 182 -12.52 7.37 1.43
CA GLY A 182 -11.67 8.26 0.65
C GLY A 182 -12.37 8.77 -0.59
N GLN A 183 -11.59 9.47 -1.41
CA GLN A 183 -12.09 9.98 -2.67
C GLN A 183 -10.99 9.93 -3.73
N THR A 184 -11.40 9.71 -4.97
CA THR A 184 -10.53 9.86 -6.14
C THR A 184 -11.15 10.88 -7.07
N SER A 185 -10.33 11.81 -7.55
CA SER A 185 -10.71 12.78 -8.57
C SER A 185 -10.03 12.41 -9.87
N ARG A 186 -10.75 12.49 -10.99
CA ARG A 186 -10.23 12.29 -12.34
C ARG A 186 -10.74 13.42 -13.22
N SER A 187 -9.85 14.00 -14.00
CA SER A 187 -10.20 15.01 -14.99
C SER A 187 -9.60 14.64 -16.34
N SER A 188 -10.37 14.87 -17.40
CA SER A 188 -9.92 14.82 -18.78
C SER A 188 -10.29 16.13 -19.44
N MET A 189 -9.29 16.77 -20.03
CA MET A 189 -9.43 18.06 -20.68
C MET A 189 -8.88 17.97 -22.10
N ILE A 190 -9.61 18.54 -23.05
CA ILE A 190 -9.21 18.69 -24.43
C ILE A 190 -9.06 20.18 -24.71
N TYR A 191 -7.93 20.58 -25.28
CA TYR A 191 -7.66 21.95 -25.68
C TYR A 191 -6.96 22.03 -27.04
N PHE A 192 -7.03 23.23 -27.62
CA PHE A 192 -6.57 23.54 -28.98
C PHE A 192 -5.55 24.68 -28.89
N PRO A 193 -4.24 24.38 -28.74
CA PRO A 193 -3.21 25.40 -28.51
C PRO A 193 -3.13 26.47 -29.60
N ASP A 194 -3.42 26.11 -30.86
CA ASP A 194 -3.30 27.06 -31.99
C ASP A 194 -4.59 27.87 -32.26
N SER A 195 -5.62 27.77 -31.41
CA SER A 195 -6.86 28.53 -31.60
C SER A 195 -7.53 28.98 -30.31
N ALA A 196 -7.62 30.30 -30.13
CA ALA A 196 -8.37 30.92 -29.04
C ALA A 196 -9.89 30.91 -29.22
N TYR A 197 -10.40 30.44 -30.38
CA TYR A 197 -11.82 30.48 -30.73
C TYR A 197 -12.49 29.12 -30.73
N ILE A 198 -11.72 28.05 -30.50
CA ILE A 198 -12.26 26.69 -30.47
C ILE A 198 -12.50 26.29 -29.02
N PHE A 199 -13.70 25.79 -28.76
CA PHE A 199 -14.08 25.38 -27.42
C PHE A 199 -13.46 24.03 -27.06
N GLY A 200 -12.76 24.02 -25.92
CA GLY A 200 -12.31 22.80 -25.28
C GLY A 200 -13.44 22.12 -24.49
N THR A 201 -13.21 20.88 -24.10
CA THR A 201 -14.11 20.12 -23.21
C THR A 201 -13.34 19.63 -22.00
N LYS A 202 -13.88 19.85 -20.81
CA LYS A 202 -13.34 19.31 -19.56
C LYS A 202 -14.40 18.47 -18.87
N SER A 203 -14.04 17.22 -18.57
CA SER A 203 -14.89 16.28 -17.85
C SER A 203 -14.21 15.89 -16.55
N GLU A 204 -14.91 16.07 -15.44
CA GLU A 204 -14.45 15.82 -14.08
C GLU A 204 -15.33 14.76 -13.44
N SER A 205 -14.70 13.76 -12.80
CA SER A 205 -15.37 12.69 -12.08
C SER A 205 -14.75 12.56 -10.70
N ARG A 206 -15.56 12.73 -9.65
CA ARG A 206 -15.18 12.50 -8.26
C ARG A 206 -15.93 11.30 -7.71
N LEU A 207 -15.19 10.27 -7.33
CA LEU A 207 -15.71 9.09 -6.67
C LEU A 207 -15.42 9.19 -5.17
N LYS A 208 -16.45 9.08 -4.34
CA LYS A 208 -16.35 9.01 -2.88
C LYS A 208 -16.79 7.61 -2.44
N VAL A 209 -15.98 6.97 -1.61
CA VAL A 209 -16.23 5.63 -1.08
C VAL A 209 -16.31 5.69 0.43
N SER A 210 -17.27 4.95 1.00
CA SER A 210 -17.47 4.86 2.45
C SER A 210 -18.26 3.58 2.74
N ASP A 211 -17.57 2.50 3.13
CA ASP A 211 -18.23 1.26 3.53
C ASP A 211 -17.30 0.32 4.31
N PHE A 212 -17.86 -0.77 4.83
CA PHE A 212 -17.13 -1.83 5.52
C PHE A 212 -16.82 -3.01 4.60
N ILE A 213 -15.64 -3.58 4.79
CA ILE A 213 -15.20 -4.86 4.24
C ILE A 213 -14.64 -5.73 5.35
N PHE A 214 -14.55 -7.04 5.10
CA PHE A 214 -14.02 -8.00 6.07
C PHE A 214 -12.97 -8.92 5.43
N ASP A 215 -11.87 -9.10 6.15
CA ASP A 215 -10.82 -10.05 5.82
C ASP A 215 -10.73 -11.10 6.93
N TYR A 216 -10.47 -12.35 6.54
CA TYR A 216 -10.33 -13.48 7.44
C TYR A 216 -8.95 -14.10 7.30
N GLY A 217 -8.42 -14.62 8.41
CA GLY A 217 -7.10 -15.20 8.48
C GLY A 217 -7.08 -16.48 9.32
N LEU A 218 -6.25 -17.43 8.91
CA LEU A 218 -5.95 -18.66 9.62
C LEU A 218 -4.45 -18.91 9.57
N GLN A 219 -3.86 -19.39 10.66
CA GLN A 219 -2.50 -19.90 10.71
C GLN A 219 -2.44 -21.20 11.53
N TYR A 220 -1.73 -22.18 11.00
CA TYR A 220 -1.48 -23.47 11.65
C TYR A 220 0.01 -23.74 11.78
N ASP A 221 0.44 -24.01 13.01
CA ASP A 221 1.84 -24.19 13.39
C ASP A 221 2.19 -25.68 13.47
N LEU A 222 3.09 -26.15 12.60
CA LEU A 222 3.69 -27.47 12.63
C LEU A 222 5.02 -27.39 13.39
N ILE A 223 4.99 -27.77 14.67
CA ILE A 223 6.17 -27.75 15.54
C ILE A 223 6.95 -29.05 15.31
N SER A 224 8.16 -28.94 14.74
CA SER A 224 9.03 -30.11 14.50
C SER A 224 9.87 -30.45 15.72
N ASP A 225 10.47 -29.43 16.34
CA ASP A 225 11.24 -29.55 17.59
C ASP A 225 11.16 -28.22 18.37
N GLN A 226 11.85 -28.13 19.52
CA GLN A 226 11.86 -26.93 20.37
C GLN A 226 12.45 -25.68 19.68
N THR A 227 13.17 -25.85 18.57
CA THR A 227 13.86 -24.79 17.82
C THR A 227 13.29 -24.56 16.43
N ARG A 228 12.54 -25.51 15.86
CA ARG A 228 12.06 -25.50 14.48
C ARG A 228 10.54 -25.58 14.39
N LYS A 229 9.98 -24.68 13.59
CA LYS A 229 8.54 -24.56 13.36
C LYS A 229 8.28 -24.23 11.89
N ALA A 230 7.30 -24.91 11.30
CA ALA A 230 6.68 -24.47 10.06
C ALA A 230 5.30 -23.85 10.37
N THR A 231 4.91 -22.85 9.61
CA THR A 231 3.58 -22.23 9.73
C THR A 231 2.92 -22.21 8.36
N ILE A 232 1.70 -22.71 8.27
CA ILE A 232 0.86 -22.59 7.08
C ILE A 232 -0.19 -21.52 7.37
N GLY A 233 -0.35 -20.57 6.47
CA GLY A 233 -1.34 -19.50 6.58
C GLY A 233 -2.31 -19.50 5.40
N VAL A 234 -3.54 -19.09 5.68
CA VAL A 234 -4.57 -18.85 4.66
C VAL A 234 -5.26 -17.51 4.98
N THR A 235 -5.53 -16.73 3.95
CA THR A 235 -6.30 -15.48 4.04
C THR A 235 -7.42 -15.48 3.02
N TYR A 236 -8.54 -14.85 3.40
CA TYR A 236 -9.73 -14.80 2.56
C TYR A 236 -10.47 -13.48 2.73
N ALA A 237 -10.85 -12.86 1.62
CA ALA A 237 -11.74 -11.70 1.59
C ALA A 237 -12.90 -11.99 0.63
N ASN A 238 -14.12 -11.73 1.10
CA ASN A 238 -15.33 -11.91 0.31
C ASN A 238 -15.42 -10.89 -0.84
N THR A 239 -16.34 -11.15 -1.78
CA THR A 239 -16.79 -10.09 -2.70
C THR A 239 -17.72 -9.15 -1.94
N PHE A 240 -17.46 -7.85 -1.99
CA PHE A 240 -18.25 -6.83 -1.29
C PHE A 240 -18.87 -5.84 -2.29
N ASN A 241 -20.16 -5.53 -2.11
CA ASN A 241 -20.80 -4.41 -2.78
C ASN A 241 -20.68 -3.20 -1.87
N ILE A 242 -19.69 -2.35 -2.12
CA ILE A 242 -19.41 -1.18 -1.29
C ILE A 242 -20.19 0.03 -1.80
N ASN A 243 -20.76 0.79 -0.87
CA ASN A 243 -21.47 2.03 -1.16
C ASN A 243 -20.50 3.11 -1.67
N ALA A 244 -20.89 3.75 -2.76
CA ALA A 244 -20.13 4.83 -3.36
C ALA A 244 -21.05 5.94 -3.89
N LYS A 245 -20.50 7.15 -3.95
CA LYS A 245 -21.13 8.33 -4.53
C LYS A 245 -20.24 8.87 -5.65
N ARG A 246 -20.84 9.24 -6.78
CA ARG A 246 -20.13 9.85 -7.91
C ARG A 246 -20.70 11.24 -8.18
N ASP A 247 -19.80 12.20 -8.27
CA ASP A 247 -20.07 13.52 -8.85
C ASP A 247 -19.40 13.54 -10.23
N PHE A 248 -20.17 13.81 -11.29
CA PHE A 248 -19.69 13.93 -12.66
C PHE A 248 -20.12 15.28 -13.24
N LEU A 249 -19.18 15.97 -13.87
CA LEU A 249 -19.39 17.29 -14.44
C LEU A 249 -18.59 17.42 -15.73
N SER A 250 -19.28 17.70 -16.83
CA SER A 250 -18.67 17.96 -18.13
C SER A 250 -19.04 19.37 -18.60
N LYS A 251 -18.04 20.14 -19.01
CA LYS A 251 -18.17 21.56 -19.37
C LYS A 251 -17.47 21.84 -20.68
N THR A 252 -18.02 22.81 -21.40
CA THR A 252 -17.38 23.47 -22.53
C THR A 252 -16.62 24.70 -22.01
N LEU A 253 -15.40 24.91 -22.46
CA LEU A 253 -14.53 25.99 -21.98
C LEU A 253 -13.76 26.69 -23.11
N LEU A 254 -13.34 27.92 -22.84
CA LEU A 254 -12.28 28.64 -23.56
C LEU A 254 -11.07 28.84 -22.63
N GLY A 255 -9.87 28.79 -23.18
CA GLY A 255 -8.62 28.95 -22.40
C GLY A 255 -8.23 27.71 -21.57
N GLY A 256 -7.39 27.89 -20.55
CA GLY A 256 -6.94 26.81 -19.66
C GLY A 256 -5.61 26.14 -20.04
N TYR A 257 -4.91 26.60 -21.07
CA TYR A 257 -3.56 26.15 -21.45
C TYR A 257 -2.52 27.23 -21.11
N ASP A 258 -1.34 26.82 -20.64
CA ASP A 258 -0.19 27.71 -20.32
C ASP A 258 -0.54 28.89 -19.40
N ASP A 259 -1.15 28.58 -18.24
CA ASP A 259 -1.60 29.54 -17.21
C ASP A 259 -2.72 30.54 -17.64
N VAL A 260 -3.36 30.34 -18.78
CA VAL A 260 -4.56 31.08 -19.17
C VAL A 260 -5.76 30.65 -18.31
N VAL A 261 -6.51 31.62 -17.79
CA VAL A 261 -7.73 31.37 -16.98
C VAL A 261 -8.75 30.52 -17.75
N GLU A 262 -9.27 29.47 -17.10
CA GLU A 262 -10.37 28.66 -17.64
C GLU A 262 -11.68 29.48 -17.63
N TYR A 263 -12.24 29.77 -18.81
CA TYR A 263 -13.55 30.39 -18.95
C TYR A 263 -14.59 29.33 -19.31
N VAL A 264 -15.47 29.02 -18.36
CA VAL A 264 -16.58 28.09 -18.58
C VAL A 264 -17.65 28.77 -19.44
N ILE A 265 -17.97 28.14 -20.57
CA ILE A 265 -18.99 28.61 -21.52
C ILE A 265 -20.34 27.99 -21.21
N ASP A 266 -20.37 26.66 -21.08
CA ASP A 266 -21.60 25.92 -20.85
C ASP A 266 -21.34 24.61 -20.08
N THR A 267 -22.39 24.08 -19.44
CA THR A 267 -22.39 22.78 -18.78
C THR A 267 -23.09 21.75 -19.67
N ILE A 268 -22.32 20.78 -20.16
CA ILE A 268 -22.82 19.71 -21.04
C ILE A 268 -23.61 18.69 -20.22
N VAL A 269 -23.03 18.25 -19.09
CA VAL A 269 -23.63 17.26 -18.19
C VAL A 269 -23.24 17.62 -16.76
N TYR A 270 -24.23 17.55 -15.86
CA TYR A 270 -23.99 17.62 -14.43
C TYR A 270 -24.82 16.55 -13.72
N GLN A 271 -24.12 15.64 -13.05
CA GLN A 271 -24.70 14.60 -12.21
C GLN A 271 -24.00 14.66 -10.87
N SER A 272 -24.68 15.13 -9.83
CA SER A 272 -24.11 15.19 -8.49
C SER A 272 -24.76 14.18 -7.56
N ASP A 273 -23.95 13.67 -6.65
CA ASP A 273 -24.34 12.71 -5.62
C ASP A 273 -25.03 11.46 -6.17
N GLU A 274 -24.60 10.98 -7.35
CA GLU A 274 -25.09 9.73 -7.91
C GLU A 274 -24.71 8.59 -6.97
N LYS A 275 -25.71 7.97 -6.34
CA LYS A 275 -25.51 6.82 -5.46
C LYS A 275 -25.36 5.56 -6.30
N GLY A 276 -24.35 4.78 -5.97
CA GLY A 276 -24.13 3.49 -6.61
C GLY A 276 -23.28 2.57 -5.75
N THR A 277 -22.88 1.46 -6.36
CA THR A 277 -22.07 0.43 -5.70
C THR A 277 -20.82 0.14 -6.50
N LEU A 278 -19.71 -0.11 -5.81
CA LEU A 278 -18.53 -0.74 -6.39
C LEU A 278 -18.50 -2.20 -5.94
N VAL A 279 -18.26 -3.13 -6.86
CA VAL A 279 -18.13 -4.55 -6.56
C VAL A 279 -16.66 -4.84 -6.35
N LEU A 280 -16.21 -4.86 -5.09
CA LEU A 280 -14.86 -5.28 -4.74
C LEU A 280 -14.73 -6.80 -4.87
N PRO A 281 -13.77 -7.30 -5.65
CA PRO A 281 -13.65 -8.73 -5.93
C PRO A 281 -13.10 -9.50 -4.72
N GLN A 282 -13.42 -10.79 -4.67
CA GLN A 282 -12.83 -11.71 -3.70
C GLN A 282 -11.31 -11.80 -3.84
N ARG A 283 -10.64 -12.05 -2.70
CA ARG A 283 -9.19 -12.29 -2.59
C ARG A 283 -8.94 -13.56 -1.78
N ILE A 284 -8.01 -14.39 -2.25
CA ILE A 284 -7.58 -15.62 -1.57
C ILE A 284 -6.06 -15.62 -1.51
N GLY A 285 -5.51 -15.93 -0.34
CA GLY A 285 -4.07 -16.09 -0.15
C GLY A 285 -3.73 -17.38 0.57
N ILE A 286 -2.62 -17.99 0.19
CA ILE A 286 -1.99 -19.11 0.89
C ILE A 286 -0.50 -18.83 1.02
N GLY A 287 0.06 -19.17 2.17
CA GLY A 287 1.48 -18.97 2.43
C GLY A 287 2.03 -19.98 3.41
N ALA A 288 3.34 -20.18 3.34
CA ALA A 288 4.04 -21.07 4.24
C ALA A 288 5.38 -20.45 4.66
N THR A 289 5.72 -20.60 5.93
CA THR A 289 7.04 -20.25 6.46
C THR A 289 7.65 -21.44 7.16
N TYR A 290 8.97 -21.53 7.13
CA TYR A 290 9.75 -22.46 7.92
C TYR A 290 10.87 -21.70 8.60
N GLN A 291 10.99 -21.90 9.91
CA GLN A 291 11.92 -21.13 10.72
C GLN A 291 12.66 -22.00 11.72
N LYS A 292 13.90 -21.58 11.98
CA LYS A 292 14.57 -21.85 13.24
C LYS A 292 14.44 -20.61 14.12
N ILE A 293 13.73 -20.76 15.23
CA ILE A 293 13.41 -19.68 16.18
C ILE A 293 14.70 -18.91 16.53
N ASP A 294 14.60 -17.57 16.47
CA ASP A 294 15.69 -16.62 16.73
C ASP A 294 16.96 -16.77 15.87
N TYR A 295 16.86 -17.43 14.70
CA TYR A 295 18.02 -17.63 13.83
C TYR A 295 17.74 -17.38 12.34
N TRP A 296 16.80 -18.09 11.72
CA TRP A 296 16.41 -17.80 10.34
C TRP A 296 14.97 -18.20 10.07
N LEU A 297 14.39 -17.56 9.07
CA LEU A 297 13.08 -17.89 8.50
C LEU A 297 13.16 -17.79 6.98
N VAL A 298 12.48 -18.71 6.29
CA VAL A 298 12.19 -18.60 4.86
C VAL A 298 10.71 -18.83 4.63
N GLY A 299 10.16 -18.26 3.57
CA GLY A 299 8.76 -18.45 3.23
C GLY A 299 8.41 -18.15 1.79
N VAL A 300 7.20 -18.55 1.44
CA VAL A 300 6.58 -18.35 0.14
C VAL A 300 5.10 -18.03 0.33
N ASP A 301 4.61 -17.07 -0.44
CA ASP A 301 3.22 -16.66 -0.45
C ASP A 301 2.68 -16.62 -1.88
N PHE A 302 1.42 -16.99 -2.03
CA PHE A 302 0.63 -16.84 -3.24
C PHE A 302 -0.69 -16.16 -2.93
N GLU A 303 -1.04 -15.15 -3.71
CA GLU A 303 -2.31 -14.42 -3.62
C GLU A 303 -2.99 -14.37 -4.97
N TRP A 304 -4.31 -14.51 -4.99
CA TRP A 304 -5.14 -14.41 -6.19
C TRP A 304 -6.38 -13.54 -5.94
N GLN A 305 -6.77 -12.76 -6.94
CA GLN A 305 -7.89 -11.82 -6.88
C GLN A 305 -8.73 -11.86 -8.17
N ASN A 306 -10.06 -11.90 -8.02
CA ASN A 306 -11.00 -12.07 -9.14
C ASN A 306 -11.46 -10.74 -9.75
N TRP A 307 -10.53 -9.92 -10.22
CA TRP A 307 -10.82 -8.58 -10.75
C TRP A 307 -11.71 -8.57 -12.00
N LYS A 308 -11.87 -9.69 -12.71
CA LYS A 308 -12.89 -9.83 -13.77
C LYS A 308 -14.32 -9.57 -13.30
N LYS A 309 -14.59 -9.71 -12.00
CA LYS A 309 -15.92 -9.44 -11.40
C LYS A 309 -16.07 -7.99 -10.91
N TYR A 310 -15.03 -7.17 -11.02
CA TYR A 310 -15.11 -5.77 -10.61
C TYR A 310 -16.13 -5.01 -11.46
N LYS A 311 -16.96 -4.22 -10.80
CA LYS A 311 -17.93 -3.33 -11.44
C LYS A 311 -18.01 -2.04 -10.66
N ALA A 312 -18.15 -0.93 -11.37
CA ALA A 312 -18.38 0.38 -10.78
C ALA A 312 -19.69 0.94 -11.35
N PHE A 313 -20.66 1.24 -10.49
CA PHE A 313 -21.97 1.78 -10.90
C PHE A 313 -22.65 0.90 -11.96
N GLY A 314 -22.56 -0.43 -11.79
CA GLY A 314 -23.12 -1.43 -12.72
C GLY A 314 -22.32 -1.66 -14.00
N VAL A 315 -21.35 -0.80 -14.31
CA VAL A 315 -20.48 -0.91 -15.49
C VAL A 315 -19.29 -1.79 -15.16
N SER A 316 -19.00 -2.75 -16.04
CA SER A 316 -17.81 -3.60 -15.93
C SER A 316 -16.62 -2.88 -16.56
N ASP A 317 -15.45 -3.01 -15.93
CA ASP A 317 -14.18 -2.49 -16.46
C ASP A 317 -13.41 -3.65 -17.13
N ASP A 318 -12.53 -3.38 -18.09
CA ASP A 318 -11.78 -4.41 -18.83
C ASP A 318 -10.59 -4.93 -18.00
N LEU A 319 -10.91 -5.51 -16.84
CA LEU A 319 -9.93 -5.98 -15.86
C LEU A 319 -9.82 -7.51 -15.91
N THR A 320 -8.61 -7.98 -15.65
CA THR A 320 -8.22 -9.38 -15.65
C THR A 320 -7.90 -9.83 -14.23
N ASN A 321 -7.91 -11.15 -13.98
CA ASN A 321 -7.57 -11.68 -12.67
C ASN A 321 -6.11 -11.36 -12.33
N ALA A 322 -5.90 -10.88 -11.11
CA ALA A 322 -4.57 -10.58 -10.61
C ALA A 322 -4.05 -11.72 -9.73
N TRP A 323 -2.75 -11.91 -9.75
CA TRP A 323 -2.10 -12.85 -8.84
C TRP A 323 -0.69 -12.37 -8.49
N ARG A 324 -0.23 -12.77 -7.32
CA ARG A 324 1.08 -12.41 -6.78
C ARG A 324 1.75 -13.63 -6.18
N VAL A 325 3.04 -13.79 -6.45
CA VAL A 325 3.93 -14.74 -5.79
C VAL A 325 5.03 -13.96 -5.10
N ALA A 326 5.36 -14.34 -3.88
CA ALA A 326 6.49 -13.79 -3.16
C ALA A 326 7.30 -14.90 -2.49
N VAL A 327 8.61 -14.73 -2.48
CA VAL A 327 9.56 -15.59 -1.75
C VAL A 327 10.52 -14.71 -0.98
N GLY A 328 10.90 -15.12 0.21
CA GLY A 328 11.85 -14.35 1.00
C GLY A 328 12.22 -15.02 2.30
N GLY A 329 13.01 -14.30 3.09
CA GLY A 329 13.43 -14.77 4.39
C GLY A 329 14.21 -13.74 5.19
N GLU A 330 14.47 -14.11 6.43
CA GLU A 330 15.29 -13.34 7.35
C GLU A 330 16.35 -14.22 8.02
N LEU A 331 17.49 -13.60 8.31
CA LEU A 331 18.62 -14.20 9.03
C LEU A 331 18.99 -13.29 10.20
N GLN A 332 18.91 -13.83 11.40
CA GLN A 332 19.39 -13.21 12.63
C GLN A 332 20.62 -13.99 13.11
N PRO A 333 21.83 -13.41 13.04
CA PRO A 333 22.99 -14.09 13.59
C PRO A 333 22.81 -14.32 15.09
N LYS A 334 23.31 -15.47 15.56
CA LYS A 334 23.36 -15.77 16.99
C LYS A 334 24.15 -14.67 17.69
N HIS A 335 23.53 -14.06 18.70
CA HIS A 335 24.12 -12.94 19.41
C HIS A 335 23.79 -12.99 20.89
N SER A 336 24.56 -12.23 21.66
CA SER A 336 24.30 -11.89 23.05
C SER A 336 24.10 -10.39 23.19
N SER A 337 23.68 -9.93 24.37
CA SER A 337 23.50 -8.50 24.68
C SER A 337 24.79 -7.67 24.49
N ILE A 338 25.96 -8.31 24.57
CA ILE A 338 27.31 -7.72 24.48
C ILE A 338 27.87 -7.78 23.04
N SER A 339 27.25 -8.54 22.14
CA SER A 339 27.71 -8.68 20.76
C SER A 339 27.68 -7.35 19.99
N SER A 340 28.60 -7.18 19.05
CA SER A 340 28.65 -6.03 18.13
C SER A 340 27.33 -5.87 17.35
N LEU A 341 26.99 -4.64 16.98
CA LEU A 341 25.70 -4.30 16.38
C LEU A 341 25.35 -5.17 15.15
N TYR A 342 26.30 -5.40 14.24
CA TYR A 342 26.07 -6.20 13.02
C TYR A 342 25.65 -7.65 13.32
N LYS A 343 26.13 -8.27 14.42
CA LYS A 343 25.67 -9.61 14.83
C LYS A 343 24.25 -9.59 15.39
N ARG A 344 23.81 -8.43 15.87
CA ARG A 344 22.47 -8.22 16.44
C ARG A 344 21.46 -7.75 15.39
N MET A 345 21.89 -7.32 14.22
CA MET A 345 20.99 -6.92 13.14
C MET A 345 20.30 -8.13 12.51
N THR A 346 19.06 -7.95 12.10
CA THR A 346 18.33 -8.91 11.25
C THR A 346 18.55 -8.53 9.80
N TYR A 347 18.93 -9.49 8.96
CA TYR A 347 19.13 -9.29 7.53
C TYR A 347 18.00 -9.96 6.77
N ARG A 348 17.39 -9.26 5.81
CA ARG A 348 16.23 -9.74 5.06
C ARG A 348 16.46 -9.61 3.57
N VAL A 349 15.96 -10.58 2.83
CA VAL A 349 15.96 -10.59 1.37
C VAL A 349 14.69 -11.24 0.87
N GLY A 350 14.18 -10.77 -0.27
CA GLY A 350 13.06 -11.39 -0.93
C GLY A 350 12.89 -10.93 -2.36
N ALA A 351 11.99 -11.59 -3.06
CA ALA A 351 11.58 -11.24 -4.41
C ALA A 351 10.09 -11.48 -4.56
N ARG A 352 9.45 -10.69 -5.41
CA ARG A 352 8.04 -10.84 -5.75
C ARG A 352 7.80 -10.64 -7.23
N TYR A 353 6.78 -11.34 -7.71
CA TYR A 353 6.23 -11.16 -9.05
C TYR A 353 4.72 -10.97 -8.91
N ASN A 354 4.20 -9.92 -9.54
CA ASN A 354 2.80 -9.55 -9.51
C ASN A 354 2.29 -9.41 -10.95
N HIS A 355 1.23 -10.13 -11.27
CA HIS A 355 0.48 -9.96 -12.49
C HIS A 355 -0.75 -9.13 -12.15
N SER A 356 -0.74 -7.86 -12.53
CA SER A 356 -1.76 -6.89 -12.10
C SER A 356 -3.11 -7.17 -12.75
N TYR A 357 -4.15 -6.52 -12.26
CA TYR A 357 -5.49 -6.64 -12.83
C TYR A 357 -5.68 -5.85 -14.15
N LEU A 358 -4.68 -5.10 -14.60
CA LEU A 358 -4.75 -4.25 -15.78
C LEU A 358 -4.41 -5.03 -17.03
N ASN A 359 -5.34 -5.06 -17.99
CA ASN A 359 -5.11 -5.53 -19.35
C ASN A 359 -5.22 -4.35 -20.31
N LEU A 360 -4.11 -3.92 -20.90
CA LEU A 360 -4.07 -2.77 -21.79
C LEU A 360 -3.57 -3.22 -23.16
N TYR A 361 -4.38 -2.99 -24.19
CA TYR A 361 -4.07 -3.40 -25.57
C TYR A 361 -3.69 -4.89 -25.68
N GLY A 362 -4.39 -5.75 -24.93
CA GLY A 362 -4.12 -7.20 -24.88
C GLY A 362 -2.87 -7.60 -24.10
N ASN A 363 -2.20 -6.67 -23.41
CA ASN A 363 -1.04 -6.94 -22.57
C ASN A 363 -1.39 -6.72 -21.11
N GLN A 364 -1.32 -7.78 -20.32
CA GLN A 364 -1.50 -7.70 -18.88
C GLN A 364 -0.24 -7.13 -18.23
N ILE A 365 -0.41 -6.07 -17.42
CA ILE A 365 0.73 -5.37 -16.83
C ILE A 365 1.30 -6.22 -15.69
N SER A 366 2.56 -6.62 -15.84
CA SER A 366 3.32 -7.35 -14.83
C SER A 366 4.29 -6.45 -14.08
N GLU A 367 4.64 -6.87 -12.87
CA GLU A 367 5.59 -6.19 -12.00
C GLU A 367 6.50 -7.20 -11.31
N PHE A 368 7.78 -6.89 -11.25
CA PHE A 368 8.79 -7.67 -10.54
C PHE A 368 9.57 -6.76 -9.59
N GLY A 369 9.88 -7.25 -8.40
CA GLY A 369 10.66 -6.52 -7.41
C GLY A 369 11.56 -7.44 -6.59
N ILE A 370 12.75 -6.95 -6.26
CA ILE A 370 13.68 -7.56 -5.32
C ILE A 370 13.80 -6.63 -4.13
N SER A 371 13.68 -7.17 -2.93
CA SER A 371 13.71 -6.43 -1.68
C SER A 371 14.87 -6.84 -0.79
N PHE A 372 15.40 -5.87 -0.06
CA PHE A 372 16.39 -6.04 0.99
C PHE A 372 15.92 -5.32 2.23
N GLY A 373 16.18 -5.89 3.40
CA GLY A 373 15.80 -5.26 4.67
C GLY A 373 16.81 -5.45 5.78
N LEU A 374 16.83 -4.49 6.70
CA LEU A 374 17.65 -4.49 7.90
C LEU A 374 16.77 -4.18 9.12
N GLY A 375 16.83 -5.05 10.12
CA GLY A 375 16.22 -4.84 11.44
C GLY A 375 17.28 -4.44 12.45
N PHE A 376 17.09 -3.31 13.11
CA PHE A 376 17.99 -2.79 14.14
C PHE A 376 17.33 -2.95 15.51
N PRO A 377 17.86 -3.82 16.40
CA PRO A 377 17.35 -3.90 17.76
C PRO A 377 17.88 -2.74 18.60
N ILE A 378 16.99 -2.04 19.29
CA ILE A 378 17.39 -1.01 20.24
C ILE A 378 17.83 -1.67 21.56
N LYS A 379 18.98 -1.25 22.10
CA LYS A 379 19.49 -1.80 23.37
C LYS A 379 18.49 -1.56 24.51
N LYS A 380 18.25 -2.62 25.31
CA LYS A 380 17.44 -2.57 26.54
C LYS A 380 15.97 -2.17 26.36
N SER A 381 15.45 -2.24 25.14
CA SER A 381 14.02 -2.12 24.86
C SER A 381 13.58 -3.21 23.89
N LYS A 382 12.27 -3.46 23.81
CA LYS A 382 11.67 -4.29 22.75
C LYS A 382 11.32 -3.44 21.52
N THR A 383 11.97 -2.28 21.34
CA THR A 383 11.78 -1.41 20.18
C THR A 383 12.64 -1.89 19.01
N GLY A 384 12.02 -2.02 17.84
CA GLY A 384 12.68 -2.32 16.57
C GLY A 384 12.62 -1.14 15.61
N ILE A 385 13.69 -0.96 14.84
CA ILE A 385 13.68 -0.10 13.65
C ILE A 385 13.92 -1.00 12.45
N ASP A 386 13.03 -0.94 11.48
CA ASP A 386 13.09 -1.76 10.27
C ASP A 386 13.25 -0.86 9.05
N LEU A 387 14.31 -1.11 8.30
CA LEU A 387 14.62 -0.43 7.05
C LEU A 387 14.44 -1.42 5.91
N SER A 388 13.68 -1.05 4.87
CA SER A 388 13.51 -1.89 3.69
C SER A 388 13.63 -1.08 2.41
N VAL A 389 14.27 -1.68 1.43
CA VAL A 389 14.43 -1.14 0.08
C VAL A 389 13.97 -2.20 -0.90
N GLU A 390 13.18 -1.81 -1.88
CA GLU A 390 12.76 -2.67 -2.98
C GLU A 390 13.05 -1.98 -4.30
N ILE A 391 13.67 -2.71 -5.22
CA ILE A 391 14.00 -2.23 -6.56
C ILE A 391 13.27 -3.14 -7.54
N GLY A 392 12.59 -2.53 -8.50
CA GLY A 392 11.76 -3.30 -9.40
C GLY A 392 11.39 -2.58 -10.69
N ARG A 393 10.59 -3.28 -11.47
CA ARG A 393 10.07 -2.83 -12.76
C ARG A 393 8.62 -3.23 -12.90
N ARG A 394 7.79 -2.32 -13.36
CA ARG A 394 6.39 -2.53 -13.73
C ARG A 394 6.16 -2.13 -15.19
N GLY A 395 5.34 -2.90 -15.90
CA GLY A 395 4.96 -2.61 -17.28
C GLY A 395 6.06 -2.86 -18.29
N THR A 396 5.84 -2.35 -19.50
CA THR A 396 6.70 -2.54 -20.67
C THR A 396 6.60 -1.31 -21.57
N THR A 397 7.58 -1.11 -22.46
CA THR A 397 7.52 -0.10 -23.52
C THR A 397 6.86 -0.62 -24.81
N ASN A 398 6.60 -1.92 -24.88
CA ASN A 398 5.96 -2.54 -26.05
C ASN A 398 4.51 -2.05 -26.18
N ASN A 399 4.01 -1.94 -27.41
CA ASN A 399 2.64 -1.50 -27.72
C ASN A 399 2.28 -0.14 -27.09
N GLN A 400 3.23 0.80 -27.13
CA GLN A 400 3.06 2.17 -26.61
C GLN A 400 2.72 2.25 -25.11
N LEU A 401 3.04 1.19 -24.36
CA LEU A 401 2.89 1.16 -22.92
C LEU A 401 4.05 1.88 -22.21
N ILE A 402 3.86 2.14 -20.92
CA ILE A 402 4.85 2.84 -20.07
C ILE A 402 5.58 1.81 -19.21
N GLN A 403 6.91 1.84 -19.21
CA GLN A 403 7.71 1.09 -18.26
C GLN A 403 8.07 1.96 -17.07
N GLU A 404 7.79 1.47 -15.87
CA GLU A 404 8.15 2.10 -14.60
C GLU A 404 9.30 1.33 -13.98
N ASN A 405 10.45 1.98 -13.76
CA ASN A 405 11.52 1.41 -12.94
C ASN A 405 11.50 2.14 -11.61
N PHE A 406 11.26 1.42 -10.53
CA PHE A 406 11.00 2.02 -9.23
C PHE A 406 12.00 1.56 -8.18
N ILE A 407 12.24 2.46 -7.22
CA ILE A 407 12.91 2.21 -5.96
C ILE A 407 11.94 2.62 -4.86
N ASN A 408 11.50 1.63 -4.10
CA ASN A 408 10.66 1.82 -2.93
C ASN A 408 11.53 1.76 -1.67
N PHE A 409 11.22 2.61 -0.71
CA PHE A 409 11.88 2.68 0.58
C PHE A 409 10.82 2.65 1.67
N SER A 410 11.04 1.88 2.73
CA SER A 410 10.18 1.88 3.91
C SER A 410 11.00 1.92 5.18
N LEU A 411 10.62 2.82 6.08
CA LEU A 411 11.17 2.93 7.43
C LEU A 411 10.04 2.67 8.43
N GLY A 412 10.14 1.59 9.18
CA GLY A 412 9.21 1.20 10.24
C GLY A 412 9.83 1.34 11.61
N ILE A 413 9.04 1.79 12.58
CA ILE A 413 9.39 1.77 13.99
C ILE A 413 8.30 0.97 14.72
N SER A 414 8.72 -0.05 15.45
CA SER A 414 7.87 -0.84 16.33
C SER A 414 8.28 -0.61 17.77
N ILE A 415 7.35 -0.11 18.59
CA ILE A 415 7.55 0.14 20.02
C ILE A 415 6.67 -0.85 20.77
N GLN A 416 7.30 -1.64 21.63
CA GLN A 416 6.60 -2.59 22.49
C GLN A 416 6.83 -2.21 23.95
N GLU A 417 5.75 -1.88 24.65
CA GLU A 417 5.78 -1.50 26.06
C GLU A 417 4.88 -2.42 26.90
N ILE A 418 5.31 -2.71 28.13
CA ILE A 418 4.49 -3.44 29.09
C ILE A 418 3.62 -2.39 29.80
N TRP A 419 2.37 -2.28 29.36
CA TRP A 419 1.38 -1.48 30.08
C TRP A 419 0.98 -2.18 31.38
N PHE A 420 0.62 -1.39 32.39
CA PHE A 420 0.17 -1.84 33.73
C PHE A 420 1.26 -2.41 34.66
N TYR A 421 2.56 -2.30 34.34
CA TYR A 421 3.61 -2.57 35.31
C TYR A 421 3.76 -1.41 36.30
N LYS A 422 3.19 -1.55 37.50
CA LYS A 422 3.39 -0.59 38.59
C LYS A 422 4.83 -0.74 39.10
N LYS A 423 5.74 0.15 38.68
CA LYS A 423 7.12 0.18 39.19
C LYS A 423 7.06 0.41 40.71
N GLN A 424 7.39 -0.61 41.50
CA GLN A 424 7.66 -0.42 42.92
C GLN A 424 9.04 0.23 43.04
N TYR A 425 9.07 1.44 43.57
CA TYR A 425 10.32 2.07 44.01
C TYR A 425 10.62 1.50 45.40
N HIS A 426 11.79 0.87 45.56
CA HIS A 426 12.35 0.51 46.86
C HIS A 426 13.26 1.63 47.35
#